data_AF-A0A091JF78-F1
#
_entry.id   AF-A0A091JF78-F1
#
_cell.length_a   1.000
_cell.length_b   1.000
_cell.length_c   1.000
_cell.angle_alpha   90.00
_cell.angle_beta   90.00
_cell.angle_gamma   90.00
#
_symmetry.space_group_name_H-M   'P 1'
#
loop_
_entity.id
_entity.type
_entity.pdbx_description
1 polymer ?
#
loop_
_entity_poly.entity_id
_entity_poly.type
_entity_poly.pdbx_seq_one_letter_code
_entity_poly.pdbx_strand_id
1 'polypeptide(L)'
;FFLFKWVTLWPSTIPYSYLGIFGRFLNYLVENHHKWVCYGFWVSWLIHVVEAFYGVKLCQSKGITDPSIQFQWFIQTLLFGYASFGLLVSYKPSAKK
;
A
#
# COMPACT_ATOMS: atom_id res chain seq x y z
N PHE A 1 3.59 4.12 -4.13
CA PHE A 1 2.89 4.43 -2.86
C PHE A 1 3.48 5.66 -2.14
N PHE A 2 4.75 5.64 -1.75
CA PHE A 2 5.39 6.77 -1.03
C PHE A 2 5.34 8.11 -1.75
N LEU A 3 5.57 8.13 -3.06
CA LEU A 3 5.44 9.36 -3.86
C LEU A 3 4.02 9.93 -3.82
N PHE A 4 3.00 9.10 -4.01
CA PHE A 4 1.60 9.54 -3.94
C PHE A 4 1.24 10.07 -2.55
N LYS A 5 1.75 9.45 -1.48
CA LYS A 5 1.63 9.98 -0.10
C LYS A 5 2.25 11.36 0.03
N TRP A 6 3.41 11.58 -0.59
CA TRP A 6 4.09 12.87 -0.56
C TRP A 6 3.27 13.93 -1.32
N VAL A 7 2.79 13.57 -2.52
CA VAL A 7 1.95 14.44 -3.37
C VAL A 7 0.63 14.81 -2.71
N THR A 8 0.04 13.93 -1.89
CA THR A 8 -1.22 14.22 -1.20
C THR A 8 -1.05 14.95 0.13
N LEU A 9 -0.10 14.54 0.95
CA LEU A 9 0.02 15.06 2.32
C LEU A 9 0.96 16.26 2.44
N TRP A 10 1.99 16.34 1.60
CA TRP A 10 2.97 17.44 1.61
C TRP A 10 3.37 17.87 0.19
N PRO A 11 2.41 18.25 -0.67
CA PRO A 11 2.71 18.65 -2.05
C PRO A 11 3.68 19.83 -2.15
N SER A 12 3.67 20.75 -1.18
CA SER A 12 4.51 21.96 -1.20
C SER A 12 6.00 21.70 -0.96
N THR A 13 6.37 20.53 -0.44
CA THR A 13 7.77 20.18 -0.17
C THR A 13 8.39 19.36 -1.29
N ILE A 14 7.63 19.05 -2.34
CA ILE A 14 8.12 18.31 -3.51
C ILE A 14 8.97 19.25 -4.38
N PRO A 15 10.21 18.86 -4.71
CA PRO A 15 11.07 19.64 -5.60
C PRO A 15 10.68 19.46 -7.08
N TYR A 16 9.54 20.00 -7.51
CA TYR A 16 9.03 19.80 -8.88
C TYR A 16 10.04 20.21 -9.97
N SER A 17 10.83 21.27 -9.75
CA SER A 17 11.82 21.74 -10.72
C SER A 17 12.96 20.74 -10.98
N TYR A 18 13.37 19.97 -9.97
CA TYR A 18 14.43 18.95 -10.10
C TYR A 18 13.94 17.64 -10.73
N LEU A 19 12.63 17.45 -10.89
CA LEU A 19 12.01 16.23 -11.42
C LEU A 19 11.71 16.30 -12.93
N GLY A 20 12.05 17.41 -13.60
CA GLY A 20 11.90 17.56 -15.05
C GLY A 20 10.44 17.44 -15.54
N ILE A 21 10.20 16.60 -16.56
CA ILE A 21 8.85 16.34 -17.09
C ILE A 21 7.95 15.73 -16.03
N PHE A 22 8.49 14.85 -15.19
CA PHE A 22 7.73 14.20 -14.13
C PHE A 22 7.27 15.21 -13.07
N GLY A 23 8.14 16.16 -12.73
CA GLY A 23 7.79 17.27 -11.84
C GLY A 23 6.68 18.15 -12.38
N ARG A 24 6.72 18.50 -13.67
CA ARG A 24 5.65 19.26 -14.32
C ARG A 24 4.31 18.51 -14.28
N PHE A 25 4.32 17.21 -14.53
CA PHE A 25 3.12 16.38 -14.42
C PHE A 25 2.55 16.33 -13.00
N LEU A 26 3.41 16.09 -11.99
CA LEU A 26 2.96 16.08 -10.60
C LEU A 26 2.42 17.44 -10.15
N ASN A 27 3.07 18.53 -10.55
CA ASN A 27 2.60 19.87 -10.25
C ASN A 27 1.24 20.15 -10.91
N TYR A 28 1.05 19.74 -12.17
CA TYR A 28 -0.24 19.82 -12.85
C TYR A 28 -1.35 19.07 -12.10
N LEU A 29 -1.06 17.85 -11.62
CA LEU A 29 -2.01 17.07 -10.82
C LEU A 29 -2.37 17.77 -9.50
N VAL A 30 -1.39 18.38 -8.83
CA VAL A 30 -1.61 19.13 -7.59
C VAL A 30 -2.40 20.41 -7.87
N GLU A 31 -2.08 21.16 -8.91
CA GLU A 31 -2.76 22.43 -9.18
C GLU A 31 -4.21 22.23 -9.67
N ASN A 32 -4.47 21.19 -10.47
CA ASN A 32 -5.74 21.02 -11.17
C ASN A 32 -6.62 19.90 -10.59
N HIS A 33 -6.03 18.90 -9.94
CA HIS A 33 -6.72 17.67 -9.54
C HIS A 33 -6.44 17.23 -8.09
N HIS A 34 -5.90 18.10 -7.22
CA HIS A 34 -5.48 17.71 -5.87
C HIS A 34 -6.54 16.92 -5.08
N LYS A 35 -7.80 17.37 -5.12
CA LYS A 35 -8.92 16.69 -4.44
C LYS A 35 -9.06 15.23 -4.88
N TRP A 36 -8.97 14.97 -6.18
CA TRP A 36 -9.06 13.62 -6.73
C TRP A 36 -7.85 12.76 -6.37
N VAL A 37 -6.65 13.35 -6.38
CA VAL A 37 -5.43 12.64 -5.93
C VAL A 37 -5.56 12.25 -4.45
N CYS A 38 -6.07 13.15 -3.60
CA CYS A 38 -6.34 12.87 -2.19
C CYS A 38 -7.41 11.80 -1.99
N TYR A 39 -8.51 11.83 -2.74
CA TYR A 39 -9.51 10.76 -2.70
C TYR A 39 -8.94 9.41 -3.11
N GLY A 40 -8.21 9.35 -4.23
CA GLY A 40 -7.55 8.12 -4.68
C GLY A 40 -6.58 7.57 -3.63
N PHE A 41 -5.83 8.44 -2.95
CA PHE A 41 -4.93 8.05 -1.86
C PHE A 41 -5.67 7.45 -0.66
N TRP A 42 -6.74 8.09 -0.18
CA TRP A 42 -7.50 7.58 0.96
C TRP A 42 -8.26 6.29 0.64
N VAL A 43 -8.80 6.17 -0.57
CA VAL A 43 -9.42 4.92 -1.06
C VAL A 43 -8.38 3.80 -1.15
N SER A 44 -7.19 4.08 -1.67
CA SER A 44 -6.09 3.11 -1.71
C SER A 44 -5.66 2.66 -0.30
N TRP A 45 -5.59 3.57 0.67
CA TRP A 45 -5.34 3.21 2.07
C TRP A 45 -6.43 2.33 2.67
N LEU A 46 -7.70 2.62 2.37
CA LEU A 46 -8.82 1.78 2.81
C LEU A 46 -8.70 0.37 2.24
N ILE A 47 -8.34 0.24 0.96
CA ILE A 47 -8.09 -1.06 0.32
C ILE A 47 -6.97 -1.82 1.04
N HIS A 48 -5.83 -1.17 1.32
CA HIS A 48 -4.72 -1.82 2.03
C HIS A 48 -5.11 -2.29 3.43
N VAL A 49 -5.94 -1.52 4.15
CA VAL A 49 -6.47 -1.93 5.46
C VAL A 49 -7.31 -3.21 5.32
N VAL A 50 -8.21 -3.24 4.33
CA VAL A 50 -9.03 -4.43 4.05
C VAL A 50 -8.15 -5.62 3.69
N GLU A 51 -7.18 -5.46 2.78
CA GLU A 51 -6.22 -6.50 2.40
C GLU A 51 -5.44 -7.03 3.61
N ALA A 52 -4.99 -6.15 4.52
CA ALA A 52 -4.24 -6.55 5.69
C ALA A 52 -5.06 -7.42 6.67
N PHE A 53 -6.33 -7.07 6.90
CA PHE A 53 -7.24 -7.88 7.71
C PHE A 53 -7.56 -9.23 7.04
N TYR A 54 -7.81 -9.24 5.73
CA TYR A 54 -7.97 -10.48 4.97
C TYR A 54 -6.70 -11.34 5.02
N GLY A 55 -5.53 -10.72 4.98
CA GLY A 55 -4.22 -11.37 5.11
C GLY A 55 -4.12 -12.17 6.41
N VAL A 56 -4.53 -11.61 7.54
CA VAL A 56 -4.54 -12.33 8.82
C VAL A 56 -5.44 -13.57 8.77
N LYS A 57 -6.63 -13.47 8.19
CA LYS A 57 -7.54 -14.63 7.99
C LYS A 57 -6.93 -15.67 7.05
N LEU A 58 -6.27 -15.22 5.98
CA LEU A 58 -5.61 -16.10 5.02
C LEU A 58 -4.43 -16.85 5.66
N CYS A 59 -3.64 -16.18 6.52
CA CYS A 59 -2.61 -16.84 7.34
C CYS A 59 -3.19 -18.01 8.13
N GLN A 60 -4.31 -17.81 8.84
CA GLN A 60 -4.97 -18.84 9.62
C GLN A 60 -5.39 -20.03 8.75
N SER A 61 -6.00 -19.75 7.59
CA SER A 61 -6.40 -20.81 6.64
C SER A 61 -5.22 -21.60 6.06
N LYS A 62 -4.03 -20.98 6.00
CA LYS A 62 -2.78 -21.58 5.54
C LYS A 62 -1.96 -22.21 6.68
N GLY A 63 -2.53 -22.32 7.89
CA GLY A 63 -1.87 -22.93 9.05
C GLY A 63 -0.80 -22.06 9.72
N ILE A 64 -0.69 -20.79 9.34
CA ILE A 64 0.17 -19.80 10.02
C ILE A 64 -0.61 -19.29 11.24
N THR A 65 -0.45 -19.94 12.39
CA THR A 65 -1.20 -19.63 13.63
C THR A 65 -0.43 -18.76 14.62
N ASP A 66 0.88 -18.56 14.40
CA ASP A 66 1.71 -17.70 15.26
C ASP A 66 1.24 -16.23 15.15
N PRO A 67 0.82 -15.59 16.26
CA PRO A 67 0.32 -14.22 16.24
C PRO A 67 1.34 -13.17 15.80
N SER A 68 2.63 -13.37 16.12
CA SER A 68 3.70 -12.46 15.72
C SER A 68 3.90 -12.49 14.21
N ILE A 69 3.87 -13.69 13.62
CA ILE A 69 3.99 -13.85 12.16
C ILE A 69 2.76 -13.29 11.44
N GLN A 70 1.55 -13.51 11.97
CA GLN A 70 0.34 -12.90 11.43
C GLN A 70 0.40 -11.36 11.49
N PHE A 71 0.90 -10.80 12.59
CA PHE A 71 1.07 -9.37 12.74
C PHE A 71 2.11 -8.80 11.76
N GLN A 72 3.20 -9.53 11.53
CA GLN A 72 4.16 -9.17 10.47
C GLN A 72 3.47 -9.11 9.11
N TRP A 73 2.70 -10.13 8.72
CA TRP A 73 1.90 -10.16 7.47
C TRP A 73 0.91 -9.00 7.36
N PHE A 74 0.24 -8.65 8.46
CA PHE A 74 -0.63 -7.48 8.52
C PHE A 74 0.15 -6.19 8.21
N ILE A 75 1.27 -5.95 8.88
CA ILE A 75 2.06 -4.73 8.70
C ILE A 75 2.64 -4.62 7.29
N GLN A 76 3.22 -5.70 6.75
CA GLN A 76 3.75 -5.66 5.37
C GLN A 76 2.63 -5.44 4.34
N THR A 77 1.45 -6.06 4.53
CA THR A 77 0.30 -5.86 3.63
C THR A 77 -0.24 -4.44 3.73
N LEU A 78 -0.30 -3.86 4.93
CA LEU A 78 -0.75 -2.48 5.10
C LEU A 78 0.17 -1.47 4.37
N LEU A 79 1.48 -1.71 4.42
CA LEU A 79 2.47 -0.82 3.80
C LEU A 79 2.62 -1.01 2.29
N PHE A 80 2.53 -2.25 1.81
CA PHE A 80 2.83 -2.62 0.41
C PHE A 80 1.61 -3.06 -0.39
N GLY A 81 0.44 -3.17 0.24
CA GLY A 81 -0.83 -3.58 -0.37
C GLY A 81 -0.76 -4.96 -1.00
N TYR A 82 -1.42 -5.09 -2.15
CA TYR A 82 -1.50 -6.32 -2.93
C TYR A 82 -0.14 -6.98 -3.24
N ALA A 83 0.95 -6.22 -3.36
CA ALA A 83 2.27 -6.80 -3.63
C ALA A 83 2.71 -7.77 -2.51
N SER A 84 2.42 -7.43 -1.25
CA SER A 84 2.68 -8.31 -0.12
C SER A 84 1.56 -9.36 0.04
N PHE A 85 0.29 -8.95 -0.05
CA PHE A 85 -0.84 -9.87 0.06
C PHE A 85 -0.79 -11.01 -0.98
N GLY A 86 -0.41 -10.70 -2.21
CA GLY A 86 -0.27 -11.68 -3.31
C GLY A 86 0.80 -12.74 -3.04
N LEU A 87 1.87 -12.40 -2.31
CA LEU A 87 2.85 -13.39 -1.85
C LEU A 87 2.20 -14.37 -0.87
N LEU A 88 1.39 -13.88 0.06
CA LEU A 88 0.65 -14.73 1.00
C LEU A 88 -0.39 -15.59 0.28
N VAL A 89 -1.10 -15.06 -0.73
CA VAL A 89 -2.02 -15.82 -1.59
C VAL A 89 -1.30 -16.98 -2.26
N SER A 90 -0.13 -16.70 -2.84
CA SER A 90 0.68 -17.66 -3.59
C SER A 90 1.39 -18.68 -2.71
N TYR A 91 1.58 -18.39 -1.42
CA TYR A 91 2.23 -19.27 -0.46
C TYR A 91 1.48 -20.60 -0.33
N LYS A 92 2.17 -21.72 -0.55
CA LYS A 92 1.66 -23.07 -0.31
C LYS A 92 2.28 -23.62 0.98
N PRO A 93 1.48 -23.96 2.01
CA PRO A 93 2.00 -24.56 3.23
C PRO A 93 2.73 -25.85 2.89
N SER A 94 3.85 -26.12 3.56
CA SER A 94 4.50 -27.44 3.45
C SER A 94 3.51 -28.51 3.92
N ALA A 95 3.44 -29.63 3.19
CA ALA A 95 2.71 -30.80 3.69
C ALA A 95 3.28 -31.14 5.07
N LYS A 96 2.41 -31.32 6.07
CA LYS A 96 2.83 -31.82 7.39
C LYS A 96 3.49 -33.17 7.15
N LYS A 97 4.74 -33.32 7.59
CA LYS A 97 5.39 -34.64 7.70
C LYS A 97 4.75 -35.41 8.84
#